data_AF-A0A7C6ME45-F1
#
_entry.id   AF-A0A7C6ME45-F1
#
_cell.length_a   1.000
_cell.length_b   1.000
_cell.length_c   1.000
_cell.angle_alpha   90.00
_cell.angle_beta   90.00
_cell.angle_gamma   90.00
#
_symmetry.space_group_name_H-M   'P 1'
#
loop_
_entity.id
_entity.type
_entity.pdbx_description
1 polymer ?
#
loop_
_entity_poly.entity_id
_entity_poly.type
_entity_poly.pdbx_seq_one_letter_code
_entity_poly.pdbx_strand_id
1 'polypeptide(L)'
;MPIPTTARRSLTIGAASVVGAILAASPAFAHHCFIPMYSLQGPTASANWFVVTAEFGAALEAGFETGCPAARDAGYAALREARLPVGLKIMEKMTIADPKGTGRMAPNGADGRGLEYFAAGSTLPEEVLSTYIAAASGVDC
;
A
#
# COMPACT_ATOMS: atom_id res chain seq x y z
N MET A 1 47.44 32.91 8.98
CA MET A 1 46.27 33.68 9.46
C MET A 1 45.29 32.71 10.11
N PRO A 2 45.00 32.79 11.42
CA PRO A 2 44.01 31.93 12.04
C PRO A 2 42.61 32.42 11.66
N ILE A 3 41.75 31.49 11.23
CA ILE A 3 40.37 31.80 10.83
C ILE A 3 39.56 32.14 12.10
N PRO A 4 38.84 33.28 12.15
CA PRO A 4 38.09 33.71 13.31
C PRO A 4 36.95 32.75 13.67
N THR A 5 36.77 32.51 14.97
CA THR A 5 35.84 31.53 15.58
C THR A 5 34.36 31.77 15.26
N THR A 6 33.98 32.99 14.86
CA THR A 6 32.64 33.33 14.39
C THR A 6 32.27 32.64 13.08
N ALA A 7 33.26 32.33 12.21
CA ALA A 7 33.02 31.59 10.97
C ALA A 7 32.66 30.11 11.21
N ARG A 8 33.03 29.54 12.37
CA ARG A 8 32.70 28.15 12.70
C ARG A 8 31.24 27.95 13.09
N ARG A 9 30.58 28.96 13.68
CA ARG A 9 29.18 28.84 14.11
C ARG A 9 28.18 28.92 12.96
N SER A 10 28.49 29.69 11.92
CA SER A 10 27.62 29.85 10.75
C SER A 10 27.61 28.61 9.84
N LEU A 11 28.66 27.79 9.86
CA LEU A 11 28.71 26.55 9.09
C LEU A 11 27.86 25.42 9.68
N THR A 12 27.63 25.41 11.00
CA THR A 12 26.79 24.38 11.64
C THR A 12 25.29 24.62 11.47
N ILE A 13 24.84 25.85 11.20
CA ILE A 13 23.41 26.16 11.03
C ILE A 13 22.94 25.92 9.58
N GLY A 14 23.84 26.01 8.60
CA GLY A 14 23.51 25.79 7.18
C GLY A 14 23.31 24.32 6.77
N ALA A 15 23.85 23.36 7.54
CA ALA A 15 23.74 21.94 7.20
C ALA A 15 22.39 21.31 7.60
N ALA A 16 21.64 21.92 8.53
CA ALA A 16 20.38 21.36 9.02
C ALA A 16 19.19 21.62 8.07
N SER A 17 19.21 22.70 7.28
CA SER A 17 18.10 23.08 6.40
C SER A 17 18.09 22.36 5.05
N VAL A 18 19.19 21.69 4.66
CA VAL A 18 19.26 20.95 3.39
C VAL A 18 18.74 19.51 3.51
N VAL A 19 18.71 18.92 4.71
CA VAL A 19 18.14 17.58 4.91
C VAL A 19 16.60 17.59 4.78
N GLY A 20 15.95 18.69 5.16
CA GLY A 20 14.50 18.83 5.02
C GLY A 20 14.01 18.94 3.57
N ALA A 21 14.83 19.48 2.67
CA ALA A 21 14.47 19.66 1.26
C ALA A 21 14.62 18.36 0.43
N ILE A 22 15.43 17.40 0.89
CA ILE A 22 15.60 16.12 0.19
C ILE A 22 14.44 15.16 0.49
N LEU A 23 13.75 15.31 1.63
CA LEU A 23 12.47 14.61 1.89
C LEU A 23 11.28 15.23 1.13
N ALA A 24 11.42 16.45 0.59
CA ALA A 24 10.40 17.09 -0.23
C ALA A 24 10.53 16.76 -1.72
N ALA A 25 11.64 16.11 -2.14
CA ALA A 25 11.76 15.49 -3.44
C ALA A 25 10.91 14.21 -3.45
N SER A 26 9.62 14.40 -3.70
CA SER A 26 8.69 13.31 -4.00
C SER A 26 9.33 12.37 -5.02
N PRO A 27 9.49 11.06 -4.75
CA PRO A 27 9.62 10.10 -5.82
C PRO A 27 8.22 9.95 -6.45
N ALA A 28 7.71 11.04 -7.03
CA ALA A 28 6.56 11.04 -7.91
C ALA A 28 7.01 10.81 -9.36
N PHE A 29 8.20 10.25 -9.55
CA PHE A 29 8.67 9.74 -10.83
C PHE A 29 8.55 8.21 -10.81
N ALA A 30 7.42 7.79 -11.37
CA ALA A 30 7.19 6.52 -12.07
C ALA A 30 7.01 5.23 -11.22
N HIS A 31 5.87 4.57 -11.47
CA HIS A 31 5.62 3.12 -11.51
C HIS A 31 4.77 2.38 -10.46
N HIS A 32 4.27 2.98 -9.38
CA HIS A 32 3.30 2.24 -8.55
C HIS A 32 1.95 2.96 -8.48
N CYS A 33 0.98 2.48 -9.26
CA CYS A 33 -0.44 2.83 -9.12
C CYS A 33 -1.03 2.38 -7.76
N PHE A 34 -0.22 1.76 -6.91
CA PHE A 34 -0.57 1.18 -5.62
C PHE A 34 0.57 1.41 -4.62
N ILE A 35 0.24 1.48 -3.33
CA ILE A 35 1.22 1.56 -2.23
C ILE A 35 0.90 0.42 -1.27
N PRO A 36 1.83 -0.53 -1.05
CA PRO A 36 1.64 -1.56 -0.04
C PRO A 36 1.55 -0.92 1.36
N MET A 37 0.51 -1.29 2.09
CA MET A 37 0.25 -0.83 3.46
C MET A 37 0.57 -1.94 4.44
N TYR A 38 1.43 -1.68 5.42
CA TYR A 38 1.74 -2.62 6.52
C TYR A 38 0.97 -2.31 7.81
N SER A 39 0.17 -1.24 7.79
CA SER A 39 -0.81 -0.91 8.83
C SER A 39 -2.01 -0.23 8.17
N LEU A 40 -3.22 -0.56 8.62
CA LEU A 40 -4.45 0.10 8.19
C LEU A 40 -4.70 1.45 8.90
N GLN A 41 -3.84 1.83 9.85
CA GLN A 41 -3.96 3.05 10.66
C GLN A 41 -3.30 4.29 10.02
N GLY A 42 -2.72 4.15 8.83
CA GLY A 42 -2.11 5.26 8.10
C GLY A 42 -3.15 6.27 7.56
N PRO A 43 -2.73 7.44 7.08
CA PRO A 43 -3.63 8.41 6.46
C PRO A 43 -4.30 7.79 5.21
N THR A 44 -5.55 7.37 5.37
CA THR A 44 -6.40 6.77 4.32
C THR A 44 -7.17 7.84 3.54
N ALA A 45 -7.41 9.01 4.14
CA ALA A 45 -8.19 10.08 3.55
C ALA A 45 -7.35 10.89 2.54
N SER A 46 -7.38 10.49 1.27
CA SER A 46 -7.02 11.36 0.15
C SER A 46 -8.07 11.19 -0.94
N ALA A 47 -8.56 12.29 -1.51
CA ALA A 47 -9.66 12.28 -2.48
C ALA A 47 -9.41 11.45 -3.75
N ASN A 48 -8.15 11.07 -4.03
CA ASN A 48 -7.76 10.31 -5.23
C ASN A 48 -7.18 8.93 -4.90
N TRP A 49 -7.29 8.47 -3.65
CA TRP A 49 -6.75 7.20 -3.22
C TRP A 49 -7.79 6.41 -2.44
N PHE A 50 -7.93 5.13 -2.76
CA PHE A 50 -8.76 4.19 -2.00
C PHE A 50 -7.89 3.07 -1.44
N VAL A 51 -8.41 2.31 -0.47
CA VAL A 51 -7.69 1.21 0.17
C VAL A 51 -8.43 -0.09 -0.06
N VAL A 52 -7.72 -1.07 -0.60
CA VAL A 52 -8.14 -2.47 -0.69
C VAL A 52 -7.43 -3.21 0.43
N THR A 53 -8.18 -3.70 1.41
CA THR A 53 -7.60 -4.54 2.48
C THR A 53 -7.32 -5.94 1.95
N ALA A 54 -6.45 -6.70 2.61
CA ALA A 54 -6.22 -8.10 2.25
C ALA A 54 -7.51 -8.94 2.32
N GLU A 55 -8.37 -8.67 3.31
CA GLU A 55 -9.70 -9.30 3.44
C GLU A 55 -10.61 -8.97 2.26
N PHE A 56 -10.70 -7.70 1.86
CA PHE A 56 -11.50 -7.30 0.71
C PHE A 56 -10.93 -7.87 -0.60
N GLY A 57 -9.60 -7.90 -0.74
CA GLY A 57 -8.93 -8.55 -1.86
C GLY A 57 -9.20 -10.06 -1.92
N ALA A 58 -9.24 -10.74 -0.77
CA ALA A 58 -9.55 -12.17 -0.71
C ALA A 58 -10.98 -12.48 -1.17
N ALA A 59 -11.94 -11.63 -0.79
CA ALA A 59 -13.32 -11.72 -1.29
C ALA A 59 -13.41 -11.45 -2.79
N LEU A 60 -12.74 -10.40 -3.29
CA LEU A 60 -12.80 -10.01 -4.71
C LEU A 60 -12.12 -11.01 -5.65
N GLU A 61 -10.90 -11.43 -5.33
CA GLU A 61 -10.04 -12.21 -6.23
C GLU A 61 -10.22 -13.72 -6.06
N ALA A 62 -10.52 -14.18 -4.84
CA ALA A 62 -10.61 -15.60 -4.50
C ALA A 62 -12.01 -16.04 -4.05
N GLY A 63 -12.99 -15.12 -3.97
CA GLY A 63 -14.33 -15.42 -3.45
C GLY A 63 -14.35 -15.86 -1.99
N PHE A 64 -13.29 -15.54 -1.23
CA PHE A 64 -13.14 -15.97 0.15
C PHE A 64 -13.80 -14.97 1.10
N GLU A 65 -14.87 -15.41 1.75
CA GLU A 65 -15.58 -14.65 2.79
C GLU A 65 -15.03 -15.05 4.18
N THR A 66 -14.51 -14.07 4.92
CA THR A 66 -13.99 -14.31 6.27
C THR A 66 -15.13 -14.55 7.26
N GLY A 67 -15.19 -15.77 7.83
CA GLY A 67 -16.37 -16.24 8.59
C GLY A 67 -16.60 -15.59 9.96
N CYS A 68 -15.55 -15.10 10.64
CA CYS A 68 -15.69 -14.48 11.95
C CYS A 68 -14.52 -13.53 12.30
N PRO A 69 -14.66 -12.66 13.32
CA PRO A 69 -13.60 -11.74 13.72
C PRO A 69 -12.28 -12.44 14.08
N ALA A 70 -12.33 -13.64 14.67
CA ALA A 70 -11.13 -14.41 15.01
C ALA A 70 -10.36 -14.86 13.76
N ALA A 71 -11.06 -15.34 12.73
CA ALA A 71 -10.48 -15.69 11.43
C ALA A 71 -9.84 -14.47 10.76
N ARG A 72 -10.52 -13.31 10.82
CA ARG A 72 -9.99 -12.04 10.30
C ARG A 72 -8.69 -11.65 10.99
N ASP A 73 -8.68 -11.71 12.32
CA ASP A 73 -7.52 -11.32 13.13
C ASP A 73 -6.35 -12.27 12.89
N ALA A 74 -6.60 -13.58 12.75
CA ALA A 74 -5.60 -14.58 12.38
C ALA A 74 -4.99 -14.29 11.00
N GLY A 75 -5.83 -13.99 10.00
CA GLY A 75 -5.37 -13.60 8.66
C GLY A 75 -4.43 -12.40 8.68
N TYR A 76 -4.81 -11.31 9.36
CA TYR A 76 -3.95 -10.14 9.46
C TYR A 76 -2.72 -10.36 10.37
N ALA A 77 -2.78 -11.24 11.36
CA ALA A 77 -1.62 -11.60 12.17
C ALA A 77 -0.57 -12.33 11.33
N ALA A 78 -0.99 -13.30 10.51
CA ALA A 78 -0.11 -14.03 9.60
C ALA A 78 0.58 -13.11 8.58
N LEU A 79 -0.16 -12.15 8.01
CA LEU A 79 0.45 -11.15 7.12
C LEU A 79 1.54 -10.33 7.82
N ARG A 80 1.30 -9.90 9.07
CA ARG A 80 2.31 -9.15 9.83
C ARG A 80 3.53 -10.01 10.16
N GLU A 81 3.32 -11.27 10.53
CA GLU A 81 4.39 -12.23 10.81
C GLU A 81 5.26 -12.47 9.56
N ALA A 82 4.62 -12.69 8.41
CA ALA A 82 5.28 -12.83 7.12
C ALA A 82 5.86 -11.52 6.57
N ARG A 83 5.66 -10.39 7.26
CA ARG A 83 6.04 -9.04 6.82
C ARG A 83 5.47 -8.71 5.43
N LEU A 84 4.25 -9.16 5.19
CA LEU A 84 3.47 -8.87 4.00
C LEU A 84 2.56 -7.66 4.24
N PRO A 85 2.17 -6.94 3.16
CA PRO A 85 1.19 -5.88 3.26
C PRO A 85 -0.17 -6.39 3.78
N VAL A 86 -0.81 -5.61 4.64
CA VAL A 86 -2.19 -5.83 5.12
C VAL A 86 -3.26 -5.18 4.23
N GLY A 87 -2.82 -4.45 3.21
CA GLY A 87 -3.68 -3.85 2.19
C GLY A 87 -2.86 -3.07 1.18
N LEU A 88 -3.52 -2.56 0.15
CA LEU A 88 -2.95 -1.69 -0.86
C LEU A 88 -3.73 -0.38 -0.91
N LYS A 89 -3.01 0.73 -0.99
CA LYS A 89 -3.58 2.04 -1.30
C LYS A 89 -3.44 2.30 -2.79
N ILE A 90 -4.54 2.41 -3.51
CA ILE A 90 -4.56 2.48 -4.98
C ILE A 90 -4.93 3.89 -5.45
N MET A 91 -4.20 4.41 -6.44
CA MET A 91 -4.43 5.74 -6.98
C MET A 91 -5.50 5.68 -8.08
N GLU A 92 -6.65 6.29 -7.81
CA GLU A 92 -7.82 6.25 -8.70
C GLU A 92 -7.56 6.80 -10.10
N LYS A 93 -6.69 7.82 -10.23
CA LYS A 93 -6.43 8.48 -11.51
C LYS A 93 -5.48 7.71 -12.44
N MET A 94 -4.86 6.65 -11.93
CA MET A 94 -3.84 5.87 -12.64
C MET A 94 -4.25 4.40 -12.83
N THR A 95 -5.48 4.04 -12.46
CA THR A 95 -6.10 2.76 -12.83
C THR A 95 -6.61 2.85 -14.27
N ILE A 96 -6.32 1.81 -15.07
CA ILE A 96 -6.69 1.74 -16.50
C ILE A 96 -8.22 1.62 -16.69
N ALA A 97 -8.93 1.15 -15.65
CA ALA A 97 -10.38 1.02 -15.58
C ALA A 97 -10.97 1.92 -14.48
N ASP A 98 -12.26 1.76 -14.21
CA ASP A 98 -13.01 2.55 -13.26
C ASP A 98 -13.08 1.91 -11.85
N PRO A 99 -12.18 2.33 -10.93
CA PRO A 99 -12.06 1.74 -9.60
C PRO A 99 -13.27 2.08 -8.71
N LYS A 100 -14.20 2.92 -9.17
CA LYS A 100 -15.40 3.29 -8.43
C LYS A 100 -16.65 2.65 -9.01
N GLY A 101 -16.57 1.87 -10.08
CA GLY A 101 -17.70 1.21 -10.76
C GLY A 101 -18.82 2.17 -11.16
N THR A 102 -18.47 3.41 -11.47
CA THR A 102 -19.30 4.48 -12.01
C THR A 102 -19.18 4.66 -13.54
N GLY A 103 -18.45 3.79 -14.25
CA GLY A 103 -17.92 4.01 -15.60
C GLY A 103 -17.44 2.76 -16.35
N ARG A 104 -16.38 2.90 -17.16
CA ARG A 104 -16.01 1.98 -18.25
C ARG A 104 -15.01 0.91 -17.79
N MET A 105 -15.37 -0.37 -17.93
CA MET A 105 -14.45 -1.52 -17.79
C MET A 105 -13.31 -1.44 -18.80
N ALA A 106 -12.13 -1.91 -18.41
CA ALA A 106 -11.00 -2.02 -19.34
C ALA A 106 -11.25 -3.13 -20.39
N PRO A 107 -10.59 -3.06 -21.57
CA PRO A 107 -10.77 -4.04 -22.63
C PRO A 107 -10.44 -5.50 -22.26
N ASN A 108 -9.64 -5.70 -21.21
CA ASN A 108 -9.29 -7.01 -20.65
C ASN A 108 -10.30 -7.52 -19.61
N GLY A 109 -11.42 -6.83 -19.40
CA GLY A 109 -12.45 -7.21 -18.42
C GLY A 109 -12.17 -6.74 -16.98
N ALA A 110 -11.04 -6.08 -16.73
CA ALA A 110 -10.71 -5.51 -15.43
C ALA A 110 -11.65 -4.35 -15.08
N ASP A 111 -12.12 -4.31 -13.83
CA ASP A 111 -12.91 -3.20 -13.29
C ASP A 111 -12.03 -2.16 -12.57
N GLY A 112 -10.74 -2.43 -12.36
CA GLY A 112 -9.78 -1.49 -11.77
C GLY A 112 -9.87 -1.41 -10.25
N ARG A 113 -10.67 -2.27 -9.61
CA ARG A 113 -10.89 -2.29 -8.16
C ARG A 113 -9.99 -3.27 -7.43
N GLY A 114 -9.30 -4.17 -8.13
CA GLY A 114 -8.57 -5.27 -7.52
C GLY A 114 -7.06 -5.28 -7.79
N LEU A 115 -6.49 -6.47 -7.63
CA LEU A 115 -5.06 -6.76 -7.77
C LEU A 115 -4.68 -7.15 -9.20
N GLU A 116 -5.62 -7.11 -10.14
CA GLU A 116 -5.45 -7.62 -11.50
C GLU A 116 -4.28 -6.96 -12.28
N TYR A 117 -3.95 -5.69 -11.97
CA TYR A 117 -2.78 -5.00 -12.52
C TYR A 117 -1.55 -5.09 -11.60
N PHE A 118 -1.74 -5.38 -10.31
CA PHE A 118 -0.64 -5.59 -9.36
C PHE A 118 0.10 -6.90 -9.66
N ALA A 119 -0.57 -7.90 -10.24
CA ALA A 119 0.00 -9.18 -10.65
C ALA A 119 0.82 -9.15 -11.96
N ALA A 120 0.90 -8.02 -12.67
CA ALA A 120 1.65 -7.87 -13.92
C ALA A 120 3.18 -7.86 -13.68
N GLY A 121 3.73 -9.02 -13.31
CA GLY A 121 5.16 -9.24 -13.02
C GLY A 121 5.51 -9.33 -11.54
N SER A 122 4.53 -9.42 -10.63
CA SER A 122 4.74 -9.54 -9.18
C SER A 122 3.93 -10.69 -8.60
N THR A 123 4.54 -11.50 -7.72
CA THR A 123 3.90 -12.57 -6.94
C THR A 123 3.28 -12.06 -5.63
N LEU A 124 3.62 -10.84 -5.23
CA LEU A 124 3.16 -10.23 -3.99
C LEU A 124 1.63 -10.23 -3.78
N PRO A 125 0.77 -9.98 -4.79
CA PRO A 125 -0.68 -10.11 -4.61
C PRO A 125 -1.08 -11.51 -4.15
N GLU A 126 -0.59 -12.53 -4.85
CA GLU A 126 -0.93 -13.92 -4.60
C GLU A 126 -0.39 -14.37 -3.23
N GLU A 127 0.82 -13.95 -2.87
CA GLU A 127 1.42 -14.20 -1.56
C GLU A 127 0.60 -13.58 -0.42
N VAL A 128 0.12 -12.34 -0.59
CA VAL A 128 -0.77 -11.68 0.39
C VAL A 128 -2.09 -12.45 0.53
N LEU A 129 -2.76 -12.76 -0.58
CA LEU A 129 -4.05 -13.43 -0.54
C LEU A 129 -3.94 -14.84 0.03
N SER A 130 -2.99 -15.64 -0.46
CA SER A 130 -2.78 -17.01 0.01
C SER A 130 -2.42 -17.05 1.50
N THR A 131 -1.56 -16.15 1.98
CA THR A 131 -1.19 -16.07 3.41
C THR A 131 -2.38 -15.68 4.27
N TYR A 132 -3.16 -14.67 3.87
CA TYR A 132 -4.34 -14.26 4.59
C TYR A 132 -5.39 -15.38 4.66
N ILE A 133 -5.73 -15.98 3.51
CA ILE A 133 -6.75 -17.02 3.39
C ILE A 133 -6.34 -18.28 4.16
N ALA A 134 -5.08 -18.72 4.05
CA ALA A 134 -4.60 -19.90 4.75
C ALA A 134 -4.73 -19.76 6.28
N ALA A 135 -4.36 -18.59 6.83
CA ALA A 135 -4.47 -18.35 8.26
C ALA A 135 -5.92 -18.15 8.71
N ALA A 136 -6.74 -17.43 7.93
CA ALA A 136 -8.15 -17.20 8.26
C ALA A 136 -8.97 -18.49 8.19
N SER A 137 -8.73 -19.35 7.20
CA SER A 137 -9.43 -20.64 7.02
C SER A 137 -9.05 -21.70 8.06
N GLY A 138 -7.93 -21.53 8.77
CA GLY A 138 -7.52 -22.41 9.85
C GLY A 138 -8.22 -22.14 11.19
N VAL A 139 -9.12 -21.15 11.25
CA VAL A 139 -9.87 -20.80 12.46
C VAL A 139 -11.30 -21.33 12.35
N ASP A 140 -11.72 -22.10 13.34
CA ASP A 140 -13.11 -22.52 13.47
C ASP A 140 -13.99 -21.34 13.92
N CYS A 141 -14.95 -21.02 13.07
CA CYS A 141 -16.09 -20.13 13.29
C CYS A 141 -17.36 -21.02 13.27
#